data_AF-A0A7J5VX03-F1
#
_entry.id   AF-A0A7J5VX03-F1
#
_cell.length_a   1.000
_cell.length_b   1.000
_cell.length_c   1.000
_cell.angle_alpha   90.00
_cell.angle_beta   90.00
_cell.angle_gamma   90.00
#
_symmetry.space_group_name_H-M   'P 1'
#
loop_
_entity.id
_entity.type
_entity.pdbx_description
1 polymer ?
#
loop_
_entity_poly.entity_id
_entity_poly.type
_entity_poly.pdbx_seq_one_letter_code
_entity_poly.pdbx_strand_id
1 'polypeptide(L)'
;MKRYSLTSSSFTGEVIFVFNDFNLLESFDTSGAQLSEKQQIFILRELPRELYEMERVVGNSTSAKLTELSAELSFEMFWKRYKAPLNSKKKQAENCWKRLTHARRSLAYKFIPIYESRMEPGVAKLYAETYLNSGPWINQI
;
A
#
# COMPACT_ATOMS: atom_id res chain seq x y z
N MET A 1 -2.17 11.37 11.98
CA MET A 1 -2.79 11.25 10.65
C MET A 1 -2.93 9.79 10.27
N LYS A 2 -4.12 9.38 9.82
CA LYS A 2 -4.40 8.03 9.31
C LYS A 2 -4.60 8.09 7.81
N ARG A 3 -4.17 7.05 7.10
CA ARG A 3 -4.38 6.94 5.65
C ARG A 3 -5.18 5.69 5.36
N TYR A 4 -6.05 5.75 4.37
CA TYR A 4 -6.86 4.63 3.93
C TYR A 4 -6.81 4.53 2.40
N SER A 5 -6.78 3.30 1.90
CA SER A 5 -6.92 3.01 0.47
C SER A 5 -8.32 2.46 0.23
N LEU A 6 -9.03 3.07 -0.72
CA LEU A 6 -10.31 2.60 -1.23
C LEU A 6 -10.10 1.93 -2.59
N THR A 7 -10.53 0.68 -2.68
CA THR A 7 -10.60 -0.08 -3.93
C THR A 7 -12.04 -0.54 -4.16
N SER A 8 -12.43 -0.76 -5.41
CA SER A 8 -13.78 -1.23 -5.74
C SER A 8 -13.77 -2.06 -7.02
N SER A 9 -14.69 -3.00 -7.18
CA SER A 9 -14.91 -3.66 -8.47
C SER A 9 -15.48 -2.73 -9.55
N SER A 10 -15.95 -1.52 -9.17
CA SER A 10 -16.52 -0.53 -10.09
C SER A 10 -15.48 0.38 -10.78
N PHE A 11 -14.21 0.36 -10.35
CA PHE A 11 -13.14 1.13 -10.98
C PHE A 11 -11.78 0.43 -10.81
N THR A 12 -10.82 0.75 -11.67
CA THR A 12 -9.46 0.21 -11.57
C THR A 12 -8.56 1.15 -10.77
N GLY A 13 -7.75 0.60 -9.86
CA GLY A 13 -6.77 1.35 -9.07
C GLY A 13 -7.23 1.63 -7.64
N GLU A 14 -6.63 2.64 -7.01
CA GLU A 14 -6.90 3.00 -5.61
C GLU A 14 -7.08 4.50 -5.41
N VAL A 15 -8.03 4.86 -4.54
CA VAL A 15 -8.21 6.23 -4.04
C VAL A 15 -7.68 6.29 -2.62
N ILE A 16 -6.79 7.25 -2.34
CA ILE A 16 -6.20 7.40 -1.01
C ILE A 16 -6.93 8.49 -0.24
N PHE A 17 -7.39 8.19 0.97
CA PHE A 17 -7.98 9.15 1.90
C PHE A 17 -7.02 9.40 3.06
N VAL A 18 -6.89 10.66 3.47
CA VAL A 18 -6.09 11.08 4.62
C VAL A 18 -7.01 11.72 5.64
N PHE A 19 -6.97 11.20 6.86
CA PHE A 19 -7.71 11.71 8.00
C PHE A 19 -6.75 12.29 9.03
N ASN A 20 -7.13 13.44 9.59
CA ASN A 20 -6.38 14.08 10.67
C ASN A 20 -6.59 13.35 12.01
N ASP A 21 -6.00 13.87 13.08
CA ASP A 21 -6.05 13.24 14.41
C ASP A 21 -7.44 13.31 15.07
N PHE A 22 -8.35 14.14 14.53
CA PHE A 22 -9.75 14.21 14.91
C PHE A 22 -10.66 13.30 14.07
N ASN A 23 -10.08 12.39 13.27
CA ASN A 23 -10.77 11.50 12.33
C ASN A 23 -11.61 12.25 11.26
N LEU A 24 -11.26 13.50 10.96
CA LEU A 24 -11.85 14.28 9.88
C LEU A 24 -11.02 14.13 8.61
N LEU A 25 -11.71 14.03 7.49
CA LEU A 25 -11.10 14.01 6.18
C LEU A 25 -10.33 15.32 5.95
N GLU A 26 -9.03 15.18 5.70
CA GLU A 26 -8.11 16.29 5.44
C GLU A 26 -7.80 16.40 3.94
N SER A 27 -7.62 15.27 3.27
CA SER A 27 -7.37 15.22 1.82
C SER A 27 -7.69 13.86 1.22
N PHE A 28 -7.81 13.82 -0.11
CA PHE A 28 -7.90 12.58 -0.86
C PHE A 28 -7.13 12.69 -2.19
N ASP A 29 -6.65 11.57 -2.70
CA ASP A 29 -5.89 11.46 -3.95
C ASP A 29 -6.48 10.37 -4.85
N THR A 30 -6.89 10.77 -6.05
CA THR A 30 -7.46 9.88 -7.07
C THR A 30 -6.50 9.57 -8.21
N SER A 31 -5.26 10.08 -8.19
CA SER A 31 -4.29 9.89 -9.27
C SER A 31 -3.93 8.42 -9.51
N GLY A 32 -4.08 7.58 -8.49
CA GLY A 32 -3.91 6.13 -8.54
C GLY A 32 -5.13 5.35 -9.05
N ALA A 33 -6.23 6.01 -9.41
CA ALA A 33 -7.47 5.38 -9.84
C ALA A 33 -7.96 5.88 -11.20
N GLN A 34 -8.49 4.97 -12.01
CA GLN A 34 -9.17 5.26 -13.26
C GLN A 34 -10.67 5.43 -12.99
N LEU A 35 -11.06 6.66 -12.69
CA LEU A 35 -12.45 7.02 -12.38
C LEU A 35 -13.11 7.68 -13.58
N SER A 36 -14.33 7.26 -13.90
CA SER A 36 -15.22 8.01 -14.81
C SER A 36 -15.65 9.35 -14.20
N GLU A 37 -16.06 10.30 -15.04
CA GLU A 37 -16.56 11.61 -14.59
C GLU A 37 -17.71 11.48 -13.58
N LYS A 38 -18.64 10.54 -13.81
CA LYS A 38 -19.74 10.27 -12.87
C LYS A 38 -19.23 9.80 -11.50
N GLN A 39 -18.20 8.97 -11.47
CA GLN A 39 -17.59 8.49 -10.23
C GLN A 39 -16.83 9.60 -9.51
N GLN A 40 -16.14 10.47 -10.24
CA GLN A 40 -15.49 11.64 -9.67
C GLN A 40 -16.51 12.60 -9.04
N ILE A 41 -17.60 12.90 -9.73
CA ILE A 41 -18.70 13.73 -9.20
C ILE A 41 -19.33 13.09 -7.97
N PHE A 42 -19.57 11.77 -8.02
CA PHE A 42 -20.13 11.03 -6.88
C PHE A 42 -19.22 11.13 -5.66
N ILE A 43 -17.91 10.88 -5.83
CA ILE A 43 -16.92 11.03 -4.76
C ILE A 43 -16.99 12.44 -4.20
N LEU A 44 -16.93 13.49 -5.04
CA LEU A 44 -16.94 14.87 -4.55
C LEU A 44 -18.21 15.28 -3.79
N ARG A 45 -19.36 14.67 -4.11
CA ARG A 45 -20.65 15.00 -3.48
C ARG A 45 -20.94 14.20 -2.23
N GLU A 46 -20.64 12.91 -2.26
CA GLU A 46 -21.09 11.95 -1.25
C GLU A 46 -19.97 11.58 -0.28
N LEU A 47 -18.78 12.18 -0.40
CA LEU A 47 -17.66 11.85 0.47
C LEU A 47 -17.98 12.15 1.94
N PRO A 48 -18.03 11.13 2.81
CA PRO A 48 -18.22 11.39 4.22
C PRO A 48 -17.04 12.16 4.79
N ARG A 49 -17.33 13.16 5.63
CA ARG A 49 -16.29 13.97 6.27
C ARG A 49 -15.60 13.23 7.41
N GLU A 50 -16.32 12.36 8.10
CA GLU A 50 -15.82 11.62 9.26
C GLU A 50 -15.43 10.19 8.88
N LEU A 51 -14.32 9.71 9.42
CA LEU A 51 -13.84 8.34 9.18
C LEU A 51 -14.89 7.27 9.54
N TYR A 52 -15.59 7.45 10.66
CA TYR A 52 -16.64 6.52 11.09
C TYR A 52 -17.76 6.39 10.04
N GLU A 53 -18.16 7.50 9.43
CA GLU A 53 -19.17 7.48 8.38
C GLU A 53 -18.65 6.85 7.09
N MET A 54 -17.38 7.09 6.74
CA MET A 54 -16.72 6.43 5.62
C MET A 54 -16.68 4.91 5.79
N GLU A 55 -16.28 4.43 6.98
CA GLU A 55 -16.27 3.01 7.33
C GLU A 55 -17.70 2.42 7.28
N ARG A 56 -18.70 3.15 7.77
CA ARG A 56 -20.12 2.73 7.70
C ARG A 56 -20.60 2.60 6.26
N VAL A 57 -20.34 3.61 5.41
CA VAL A 57 -20.79 3.62 4.01
C VAL A 57 -20.10 2.53 3.20
N VAL A 58 -18.78 2.39 3.34
CA VAL A 58 -18.02 1.38 2.62
C VAL A 58 -18.30 -0.03 3.15
N GLY A 59 -18.49 -0.20 4.47
CA GLY A 59 -18.85 -1.49 5.08
C GLY A 59 -20.20 -2.04 4.60
N ASN A 60 -21.11 -1.16 4.17
CA ASN A 60 -22.39 -1.55 3.55
C ASN A 60 -22.27 -1.78 2.03
N SER A 61 -21.11 -1.52 1.43
CA SER A 61 -20.87 -1.74 0.01
C SER A 61 -20.51 -3.20 -0.27
N THR A 62 -21.08 -3.78 -1.32
CA THR A 62 -20.70 -5.11 -1.80
C THR A 62 -19.47 -5.07 -2.72
N SER A 63 -19.13 -3.90 -3.26
CA SER A 63 -18.07 -3.73 -4.26
C SER A 63 -16.84 -3.02 -3.73
N ALA A 64 -17.00 -2.11 -2.77
CA ALA A 64 -15.92 -1.28 -2.26
C ALA A 64 -15.28 -1.84 -0.99
N LYS A 65 -13.97 -1.63 -0.84
CA LYS A 65 -13.20 -2.00 0.35
C LYS A 65 -12.32 -0.85 0.78
N LEU A 66 -12.45 -0.46 2.05
CA LEU A 66 -11.60 0.52 2.70
C LEU A 66 -10.54 -0.22 3.54
N THR A 67 -9.26 0.02 3.25
CA THR A 67 -8.15 -0.63 3.95
C THR A 67 -7.30 0.44 4.63
N GLU A 68 -7.13 0.35 5.94
CA GLU A 68 -6.19 1.23 6.65
C GLU A 68 -4.78 0.98 6.15
N LEU A 69 -4.17 2.05 5.64
CA LEU A 69 -2.78 2.11 5.31
C LEU A 69 -2.04 2.42 6.61
N SER A 70 -1.55 1.37 7.29
CA SER A 70 -0.69 1.55 8.46
C SER A 70 0.43 2.52 8.13
N ALA A 71 0.83 3.34 9.10
CA ALA A 71 1.91 4.34 9.04
C ALA A 71 2.91 4.11 7.92
N GLU A 72 3.16 5.14 7.10
CA GLU A 72 4.05 5.07 5.93
C GLU A 72 5.24 4.17 6.22
N LEU A 73 5.27 3.01 5.58
CA LEU A 73 6.42 2.13 5.67
C LEU A 73 7.58 2.88 5.03
N SER A 74 8.49 3.37 5.87
CA SER A 74 9.69 4.00 5.39
C SER A 74 10.64 2.95 4.81
N PHE A 75 11.50 3.39 3.90
CA PHE A 75 12.55 2.51 3.39
C PHE A 75 13.45 1.99 4.52
N GLU A 76 13.74 2.80 5.54
CA GLU A 76 14.48 2.41 6.74
C GLU A 76 13.80 1.27 7.51
N MET A 77 12.47 1.29 7.65
CA MET A 77 11.73 0.18 8.27
C MET A 77 11.92 -1.10 7.46
N PHE A 78 11.78 -1.02 6.14
CA PHE A 78 12.05 -2.15 5.24
C PHE A 78 13.49 -2.64 5.37
N TRP A 79 14.48 -1.74 5.30
CA TRP A 79 15.90 -2.07 5.31
C TRP A 79 16.29 -2.79 6.61
N LYS A 80 15.80 -2.29 7.75
CA LYS A 80 16.01 -2.90 9.06
C LYS A 80 15.33 -4.27 9.17
N ARG A 81 14.11 -4.42 8.64
CA ARG A 81 13.35 -5.68 8.71
C ARG A 81 13.90 -6.74 7.77
N TYR A 82 14.33 -6.36 6.58
CA TYR A 82 14.84 -7.26 5.56
C TYR A 82 16.26 -7.76 5.88
N LYS A 83 17.06 -7.03 6.67
CA LYS A 83 18.45 -7.40 7.01
C LYS A 83 19.22 -7.83 5.76
N ALA A 84 19.33 -6.91 4.82
CA ALA A 84 19.86 -7.18 3.48
C ALA A 84 21.29 -7.78 3.54
N PRO A 85 21.64 -8.73 2.65
CA PRO A 85 23.01 -9.19 2.50
C PRO A 85 23.98 -8.03 2.24
N LEU A 86 25.24 -8.16 2.70
CA LEU A 86 26.26 -7.11 2.64
C LEU A 86 26.43 -6.50 1.22
N ASN A 87 26.29 -7.33 0.19
CA ASN A 87 26.45 -6.93 -1.21
C ASN A 87 25.21 -6.24 -1.81
N SER A 88 24.13 -6.07 -1.03
CA SER A 88 22.92 -5.37 -1.49
C SER A 88 23.18 -3.88 -1.65
N LYS A 89 22.76 -3.32 -2.78
CA LYS A 89 23.00 -1.90 -3.09
C LYS A 89 21.89 -1.05 -2.48
N LYS A 90 22.10 -0.54 -1.24
CA LYS A 90 21.11 0.27 -0.50
C LYS A 90 20.45 1.38 -1.34
N LYS A 91 21.26 2.16 -2.07
CA LYS A 91 20.76 3.24 -2.94
C LYS A 91 19.88 2.75 -4.10
N GLN A 92 20.18 1.58 -4.68
CA GLN A 92 19.34 1.00 -5.73
C GLN A 92 18.04 0.44 -5.15
N ALA A 93 18.11 -0.22 -4.00
CA ALA A 93 16.93 -0.70 -3.29
C ALA A 93 15.99 0.44 -2.89
N GLU A 94 16.52 1.59 -2.44
CA GLU A 94 15.73 2.78 -2.15
C GLU A 94 15.01 3.32 -3.39
N ASN A 95 15.69 3.36 -4.53
CA ASN A 95 15.08 3.75 -5.81
C ASN A 95 13.99 2.75 -6.25
N CYS A 96 14.17 1.46 -6.01
CA CYS A 96 13.11 0.46 -6.22
C CYS A 96 11.91 0.73 -5.28
N TRP A 97 12.17 0.96 -4.00
CA TRP A 97 11.13 1.26 -3.00
C TRP A 97 10.27 2.47 -3.38
N LYS A 98 10.91 3.57 -3.80
CA LYS A 98 10.23 4.79 -4.23
C LYS A 98 9.30 4.57 -5.43
N ARG A 99 9.63 3.62 -6.32
CA ARG A 99 8.81 3.27 -7.49
C ARG A 99 7.60 2.38 -7.15
N LEU A 100 7.59 1.74 -5.99
CA LEU A 100 6.44 0.93 -5.56
C LEU A 100 5.30 1.83 -5.07
N THR A 101 4.05 1.44 -5.40
CA THR A 101 2.84 2.01 -4.79
C THR A 101 2.77 1.66 -3.31
N HIS A 102 1.94 2.37 -2.54
CA HIS A 102 1.80 2.12 -1.12
C HIS A 102 1.35 0.67 -0.84
N ALA A 103 0.36 0.18 -1.58
CA ALA A 103 -0.09 -1.21 -1.48
C ALA A 103 1.05 -2.22 -1.70
N ARG A 104 1.88 -2.00 -2.73
CA ARG A 104 3.03 -2.87 -3.03
C ARG A 104 4.12 -2.80 -1.98
N ARG A 105 4.41 -1.62 -1.40
CA ARG A 105 5.33 -1.47 -0.27
C ARG A 105 4.86 -2.26 0.94
N SER A 106 3.55 -2.16 1.26
CA SER A 106 2.95 -2.91 2.36
C SER A 106 3.04 -4.41 2.13
N LEU A 107 2.70 -4.88 0.94
CA LEU A 107 2.80 -6.30 0.58
C LEU A 107 4.24 -6.80 0.66
N ALA A 108 5.19 -6.11 0.03
CA ALA A 108 6.60 -6.46 0.06
C ALA A 108 7.15 -6.55 1.48
N TYR A 109 6.75 -5.64 2.36
CA TYR A 109 7.15 -5.62 3.77
C TYR A 109 6.54 -6.77 4.57
N LYS A 110 5.22 -6.98 4.44
CA LYS A 110 4.49 -8.05 5.15
C LYS A 110 4.92 -9.44 4.70
N PHE A 111 5.38 -9.59 3.47
CA PHE A 111 5.80 -10.88 2.90
C PHE A 111 7.20 -11.31 3.34
N ILE A 112 8.03 -10.42 3.91
CA ILE A 112 9.39 -10.76 4.39
C ILE A 112 9.44 -12.04 5.26
N PRO A 113 8.63 -12.19 6.33
CA PRO A 113 8.66 -13.41 7.14
C PRO A 113 8.31 -14.68 6.35
N ILE A 114 7.35 -14.59 5.43
CA ILE A 114 6.93 -15.73 4.58
C ILE A 114 8.05 -16.11 3.61
N TYR A 115 8.70 -15.10 3.03
CA TYR A 115 9.87 -15.30 2.19
C TYR A 115 10.98 -15.99 2.98
N GLU A 116 11.33 -15.47 4.14
CA GLU A 116 12.37 -16.03 5.02
C GLU A 116 12.06 -17.46 5.45
N SER A 117 10.80 -17.80 5.75
CA SER A 117 10.41 -19.15 6.15
C SER A 117 10.43 -20.17 5.01
N ARG A 118 10.32 -19.70 3.75
CA ARG A 118 10.36 -20.54 2.54
C ARG A 118 11.77 -20.70 1.97
N MET A 119 12.78 -20.12 2.61
CA MET A 119 14.16 -20.24 2.14
C MET A 119 14.74 -21.60 2.54
N GLU A 120 15.26 -22.32 1.56
CA GLU A 120 15.99 -23.56 1.79
C GLU A 120 17.33 -23.30 2.50
N PRO A 121 17.75 -24.20 3.40
CA PRO A 121 19.06 -24.11 4.04
C PRO A 121 20.19 -24.08 3.00
N GLY A 122 21.14 -23.15 3.15
CA GLY A 122 22.28 -23.01 2.26
C GLY A 122 22.03 -22.14 1.02
N VAL A 123 20.79 -21.72 0.75
CA VAL A 123 20.48 -20.78 -0.33
C VAL A 123 20.66 -19.34 0.16
N ALA A 124 21.43 -18.55 -0.60
CA ALA A 124 21.63 -17.14 -0.29
C ALA A 124 20.34 -16.33 -0.46
N LYS A 125 20.08 -15.42 0.49
CA LYS A 125 18.97 -14.46 0.40
C LYS A 125 19.15 -13.56 -0.82
N LEU A 126 18.05 -13.23 -1.49
CA LEU A 126 18.05 -12.28 -2.60
C LEU A 126 18.60 -10.92 -2.12
N TYR A 127 19.31 -10.22 -2.99
CA TYR A 127 19.66 -8.82 -2.75
C TYR A 127 18.38 -7.98 -2.61
N ALA A 128 18.43 -6.94 -1.79
CA ALA A 128 17.24 -6.12 -1.49
C ALA A 128 16.64 -5.49 -2.75
N GLU A 129 17.47 -5.02 -3.68
CA GLU A 129 17.05 -4.49 -4.97
C GLU A 129 16.35 -5.54 -5.86
N THR A 130 16.82 -6.79 -5.85
CA THR A 130 16.21 -7.91 -6.59
C THR A 130 14.89 -8.31 -5.96
N TYR A 131 14.83 -8.40 -4.62
CA TYR A 131 13.60 -8.67 -3.89
C TYR A 131 12.54 -7.62 -4.20
N LEU A 132 12.88 -6.33 -4.16
CA LEU A 132 11.92 -5.25 -4.43
C LEU A 132 11.51 -5.14 -5.91
N ASN A 133 12.35 -5.54 -6.85
CA ASN A 133 12.07 -5.40 -8.28
C ASN A 133 11.37 -6.62 -8.90
N SER A 134 11.73 -7.82 -8.46
CA SER A 134 11.31 -9.09 -9.07
C SER A 134 11.10 -10.19 -8.03
N GLY A 135 10.78 -9.83 -6.78
CA GLY A 135 10.63 -10.79 -5.68
C GLY A 135 9.35 -11.63 -5.75
N PRO A 136 9.29 -12.73 -4.99
CA PRO A 136 8.16 -13.67 -4.99
C PRO A 136 6.83 -13.06 -4.51
N TRP A 137 6.88 -11.92 -3.81
CA TRP A 137 5.69 -11.21 -3.32
C TRP A 137 4.89 -10.51 -4.43
N ILE A 138 5.48 -10.31 -5.61
CA ILE A 138 4.86 -9.53 -6.70
C ILE A 138 3.55 -10.13 -7.21
N ASN A 139 3.44 -11.46 -7.20
CA ASN A 139 2.29 -12.22 -7.71
C ASN A 139 1.29 -12.62 -6.62
N GLN A 140 1.29 -11.92 -5.48
CA GLN A 140 0.43 -12.21 -4.33
C GLN A 140 -0.74 -11.22 -4.21
N ILE A 141 -1.10 -10.53 -5.30
CA ILE A 141 -2.22 -9.58 -5.41
C ILE A 141 -3.25 -10.15 -6.38
#